data_AF-A0A1F7FAS3-F1
#
_entry.id   AF-A0A1F7FAS3-F1
#
_cell.length_a   1.000
_cell.length_b   1.000
_cell.length_c   1.000
_cell.angle_alpha   90.00
_cell.angle_beta   90.00
_cell.angle_gamma   90.00
#
_symmetry.space_group_name_H-M   'P 1'
#
loop_
_entity.id
_entity.type
_entity.pdbx_description
1 polymer ?
#
loop_
_entity_poly.entity_id
_entity_poly.type
_entity_poly.pdbx_seq_one_letter_code
_entity_poly.pdbx_strand_id
1 'polypeptide(L)'
;MKDAFSDKFYFTVGKLIDVLKSFPPDMPVLTSGYKTGFENFHHPSVLKMKHDPESWWEDGEFQIARDRDMEAFEAVVLQRVNRDD
;
A
#
# COMPACT_ATOMS: atom_id res chain seq x y z
N MET A 1 24.72 -14.49 -10.58
CA MET A 1 23.59 -14.62 -9.63
C MET A 1 22.50 -13.73 -10.20
N LYS A 2 21.26 -14.24 -10.35
CA LYS A 2 20.23 -13.66 -11.22
C LYS A 2 19.96 -12.19 -10.89
N ASP A 3 20.05 -11.34 -11.90
CA ASP A 3 19.43 -10.01 -11.89
C ASP A 3 17.91 -10.23 -11.80
N ALA A 4 17.37 -10.18 -10.59
CA ALA A 4 15.95 -10.07 -10.37
C ALA A 4 15.57 -8.62 -10.72
N PHE A 5 15.42 -8.35 -12.01
CA PHE A 5 14.65 -7.18 -12.42
C PHE A 5 13.30 -7.30 -11.74
N SER A 6 13.09 -6.44 -10.74
CA SER A 6 11.81 -6.14 -10.12
C SER A 6 10.81 -5.94 -11.27
N ASP A 7 10.00 -6.97 -11.53
CA ASP A 7 8.95 -6.93 -12.54
C ASP A 7 7.97 -5.85 -12.07
N LYS A 8 8.17 -4.62 -12.58
CA LYS A 8 7.23 -3.51 -12.39
C LYS A 8 5.89 -3.97 -12.90
N PHE A 9 5.00 -4.36 -12.00
CA PHE A 9 3.70 -4.92 -12.34
C PHE A 9 2.74 -3.78 -12.68
N TYR A 10 2.38 -3.67 -13.96
CA TYR A 10 1.42 -2.69 -14.43
C TYR A 10 0.02 -3.32 -14.45
N PHE A 11 -0.81 -2.93 -13.48
CA PHE A 11 -2.24 -3.26 -13.54
C PHE A 11 -2.93 -2.42 -14.62
N THR A 12 -3.77 -3.06 -15.44
CA THR A 12 -4.88 -2.31 -16.04
C THR A 12 -5.90 -2.03 -14.93
N VAL A 13 -6.73 -1.00 -15.10
CA VAL A 13 -7.82 -0.71 -14.14
C VAL A 13 -8.71 -1.95 -13.92
N GLY A 14 -9.01 -2.72 -14.98
CA GLY A 14 -9.76 -3.97 -14.86
C GLY A 14 -9.07 -5.01 -13.98
N LYS A 15 -7.77 -5.25 -14.18
CA LYS A 15 -7.01 -6.19 -13.35
C LYS A 15 -6.91 -5.73 -11.90
N LEU A 16 -6.79 -4.42 -11.65
CA LEU A 16 -6.82 -3.88 -10.29
C LEU A 16 -8.17 -4.16 -9.62
N ILE A 17 -9.28 -3.91 -10.33
CA ILE A 17 -10.63 -4.22 -9.83
C ILE A 17 -10.77 -5.70 -9.51
N ASP A 18 -10.29 -6.58 -10.38
CA ASP A 18 -10.37 -8.03 -10.18
C ASP A 18 -9.57 -8.47 -8.94
N VAL A 19 -8.38 -7.91 -8.72
CA VAL A 19 -7.60 -8.15 -7.49
C VAL A 19 -8.33 -7.61 -6.27
N LEU A 20 -8.85 -6.39 -6.31
CA LEU A 20 -9.56 -5.79 -5.17
C LEU A 20 -10.81 -6.60 -4.78
N LYS A 21 -11.53 -7.16 -5.76
CA LYS A 21 -12.69 -8.05 -5.54
C LYS A 21 -12.34 -9.39 -4.88
N SER A 22 -11.06 -9.77 -4.86
CA SER A 22 -10.62 -11.02 -4.20
C SER A 22 -10.45 -10.87 -2.69
N PHE A 23 -10.39 -9.64 -2.16
CA PHE A 23 -10.34 -9.36 -0.73
C PHE A 23 -11.75 -9.29 -0.12
N PRO A 24 -11.88 -9.42 1.21
CA PRO A 24 -13.15 -9.20 1.91
C PRO A 24 -13.76 -7.83 1.60
N PRO A 25 -15.08 -7.76 1.31
CA PRO A 25 -15.73 -6.55 0.79
C PRO A 25 -15.84 -5.41 1.80
N ASP A 26 -15.62 -5.70 3.08
CA ASP A 26 -15.67 -4.79 4.22
C ASP A 26 -14.28 -4.26 4.64
N MET A 27 -13.19 -4.74 4.02
CA MET A 27 -11.86 -4.22 4.31
C MET A 27 -11.69 -2.79 3.78
N PRO A 28 -11.09 -1.89 4.58
CA PRO A 28 -10.68 -0.59 4.09
C PRO A 28 -9.56 -0.75 3.04
N VAL A 29 -9.61 0.10 2.01
CA VAL A 29 -8.58 0.20 0.98
C VAL A 29 -7.85 1.52 1.15
N LEU A 30 -6.53 1.48 1.32
CA LEU A 30 -5.68 2.64 1.57
C LEU A 30 -4.60 2.75 0.49
N THR A 31 -4.20 3.99 0.18
CA THR A 31 -3.02 4.26 -0.64
C THR A 31 -1.87 4.68 0.26
N SER A 32 -0.69 4.06 0.13
CA SER A 32 0.50 4.60 0.78
C SER A 32 0.97 5.81 -0.04
N GLY A 33 0.78 7.04 0.43
CA GLY A 33 0.99 8.22 -0.39
C GLY A 33 1.78 9.32 0.28
N TYR A 34 2.89 9.72 -0.35
CA TYR A 34 3.41 11.08 -0.23
C TYR A 34 2.90 11.97 -1.37
N LYS A 35 2.91 13.29 -1.14
CA LYS A 35 2.14 14.40 -1.77
C LYS A 35 2.02 14.49 -3.31
N THR A 36 2.43 13.54 -4.13
CA THR A 36 2.40 13.68 -5.61
C THR A 36 2.09 12.39 -6.36
N GLY A 37 1.03 12.42 -7.17
CA GLY A 37 0.87 11.66 -8.43
C GLY A 37 0.77 10.13 -8.36
N PHE A 38 0.09 9.55 -9.35
CA PHE A 38 -0.02 8.09 -9.51
C PHE A 38 1.31 7.50 -10.00
N GLU A 39 2.07 6.84 -9.11
CA GLU A 39 3.18 5.96 -9.47
C GLU A 39 2.72 4.50 -9.62
N ASN A 40 3.59 3.62 -10.14
CA ASN A 40 3.35 2.17 -10.07
C ASN A 40 3.25 1.72 -8.61
N PHE A 41 2.47 0.66 -8.39
CA PHE A 41 2.27 0.07 -7.08
C PHE A 41 2.63 -1.42 -7.08
N HIS A 42 3.09 -1.91 -5.94
CA HIS A 42 3.24 -3.35 -5.70
C HIS A 42 1.88 -4.04 -5.78
N HIS A 43 1.87 -5.36 -5.90
CA HIS A 43 0.63 -6.13 -5.83
C HIS A 43 -0.14 -5.75 -4.54
N PRO A 44 -1.43 -5.37 -4.62
CA PRO A 44 -2.21 -5.03 -3.44
C PRO A 44 -2.14 -6.13 -2.39
N SER A 45 -1.91 -5.77 -1.13
CA SER A 45 -1.75 -6.73 -0.05
C SER A 45 -2.40 -6.22 1.23
N VAL A 46 -2.81 -7.14 2.11
CA VAL A 46 -3.30 -6.79 3.44
C VAL A 46 -2.11 -6.47 4.33
N LEU A 47 -2.08 -5.25 4.87
CA LEU A 47 -1.08 -4.81 5.84
C LEU A 47 -1.76 -4.34 7.13
N LYS A 48 -1.03 -4.42 8.24
CA LYS A 48 -1.43 -3.77 9.50
C LYS A 48 -1.05 -2.30 9.44
N MET A 49 -2.03 -1.45 9.63
CA MET A 49 -1.94 0.00 9.52
C MET A 49 -2.29 0.65 10.84
N LYS A 50 -1.73 1.83 11.09
CA LYS A 50 -2.13 2.75 12.14
C LYS A 50 -2.63 4.05 11.52
N HIS A 51 -3.50 4.74 12.24
CA HIS A 51 -3.92 6.10 11.90
C HIS A 51 -3.07 7.09 12.71
N ASP A 52 -2.30 7.93 12.04
CA ASP A 52 -1.40 8.92 12.64
C ASP A 52 -1.54 10.27 11.91
N PRO A 53 -2.64 11.02 12.15
CA PRO A 53 -2.95 12.25 11.40
C PRO A 53 -2.01 13.41 11.72
N GLU A 54 -1.30 13.35 12.84
CA GLU A 54 -0.35 14.39 13.28
C GLU A 54 1.10 14.05 12.94
N SER A 55 1.34 12.96 12.20
CA SER A 55 2.70 12.52 11.91
C SER A 55 3.49 13.60 11.18
N TRP A 56 4.65 13.96 11.74
CA TRP A 56 5.55 14.95 11.13
C TRP A 56 6.27 14.41 9.89
N TRP A 57 6.14 13.11 9.62
CA TRP A 57 6.78 12.44 8.51
C TRP A 57 5.98 12.55 7.22
N GLU A 58 6.70 12.44 6.12
CA GLU A 58 6.19 12.39 4.77
C GLU A 58 5.48 11.06 4.43
N ASP A 59 4.97 10.35 5.43
CA ASP A 59 4.43 9.00 5.29
C ASP A 59 2.89 8.97 5.15
N GLY A 60 2.24 10.13 5.33
CA GLY A 60 0.79 10.28 5.24
C GLY A 60 0.05 9.91 6.53
N GLU A 61 -1.28 10.07 6.48
CA GLU A 61 -2.22 9.87 7.59
C GLU A 61 -2.29 8.40 8.05
N PHE A 62 -2.06 7.45 7.14
CA PHE A 62 -2.06 6.02 7.43
C PHE A 62 -0.69 5.41 7.18
N GLN A 63 -0.15 4.76 8.20
CA GLN A 63 1.21 4.22 8.17
C GLN A 63 1.22 2.75 8.56
N ILE A 64 2.26 2.02 8.16
CA ILE A 64 2.43 0.63 8.59
C ILE A 64 2.63 0.61 10.10
N ALA A 65 1.79 -0.19 10.79
CA ALA A 65 1.88 -0.37 12.22
C ALA A 65 3.15 -1.14 12.61
N ARG A 66 3.81 -0.69 13.66
CA ARG A 66 4.92 -1.36 14.35
C ARG A 66 4.38 -2.07 15.59
N ASP A 67 5.18 -2.97 16.17
CA ASP A 67 4.77 -3.82 17.31
C ASP A 67 4.26 -3.05 18.54
N ARG A 68 4.55 -1.75 18.66
CA ARG A 68 4.14 -0.91 19.79
C ARG A 68 2.86 -0.10 19.52
N ASP A 69 2.32 -0.15 18.31
CA ASP A 69 1.13 0.62 17.93
C ASP A 69 -0.12 -0.13 18.40
N MET A 70 -0.78 0.41 19.43
CA MET A 70 -1.90 -0.27 20.12
C MET A 70 -3.22 -0.24 19.35
N GLU A 71 -3.35 0.65 18.36
CA GLU A 71 -4.59 0.86 17.58
C GLU A 71 -4.41 0.46 16.10
N ALA A 72 -3.72 -0.66 15.88
CA ALA A 72 -3.51 -1.18 14.54
C ALA A 72 -4.76 -1.89 13.98
N PHE A 73 -5.00 -1.74 12.68
CA PHE A 73 -6.08 -2.41 11.94
C PHE A 73 -5.58 -2.96 10.60
N GLU A 74 -6.29 -3.92 10.02
CA GLU A 74 -5.93 -4.48 8.71
C GLU A 74 -6.58 -3.70 7.57
N ALA A 75 -5.82 -3.46 6.51
CA ALA A 75 -6.30 -2.78 5.31
C ALA A 75 -5.65 -3.36 4.06
N VAL A 76 -6.35 -3.31 2.93
CA VAL A 76 -5.74 -3.54 1.61
C VAL A 76 -4.97 -2.30 1.23
N VAL A 77 -3.65 -2.42 1.04
CA VAL A 77 -2.77 -1.29 0.75
C VAL A 77 -2.33 -1.31 -0.70
N LEU A 78 -2.57 -0.20 -1.39
CA LEU A 78 -1.99 0.12 -2.69
C LEU A 78 -0.64 0.81 -2.43
N GLN A 79 0.41 -0.01 -2.27
CA GLN A 79 1.73 0.49 -1.91
C GLN A 79 2.51 0.93 -3.15
N ARG A 80 3.03 2.16 -3.16
CA ARG A 80 3.88 2.63 -4.27
C ARG A 80 5.18 1.82 -4.35
N VAL A 81 5.70 1.65 -5.57
CA VAL A 81 7.07 1.15 -5.79
C VAL A 81 8.02 2.34 -5.68
N ASN A 82 8.98 2.34 -4.75
CA ASN A 82 9.99 3.40 -4.75
C ASN A 82 10.92 3.22 -5.94
N ARG A 83 11.44 4.34 -6.49
CA ARG A 83 12.29 4.29 -7.69
C ARG A 83 13.58 3.47 -7.52
N ASP A 84 14.00 3.26 -6.28
CA ASP A 84 15.21 2.52 -5.89
C ASP A 84 14.93 1.08 -5.41
N ASP A 85 13.66 0.62 -5.46
CA ASP A 85 13.25 -0.76 -5.16
C ASP A 85 13.43 -1.73 -6.35
#